data_AF-A0A1C7LMK1-F1
#
_entry.id   AF-A0A1C7LMK1-F1
#
_cell.length_a   1.000
_cell.length_b   1.000
_cell.length_c   1.000
_cell.angle_alpha   90.00
_cell.angle_beta   90.00
_cell.angle_gamma   90.00
#
_symmetry.space_group_name_H-M   'P 1'
#
loop_
_entity.id
_entity.type
_entity.pdbx_description
1 polymer ?
#
loop_
_entity_poly.entity_id
_entity_poly.type
_entity_poly.pdbx_seq_one_letter_code
_entity_poly.pdbx_strand_id
1 'polypeptide(L)'
;MASTGPDIPIQDYSTTSISKLSNDILYEIFLALISTSPEIVKQAHLEGRSWLAITHTCSYWRNLALDSPQLWSFIHVSRGAGVEMLREFIRRSQRADLSVAFHVGSMLGRYPLAVSLASILSVHSHRFVKFVLMTTDINIDGWFLRVFNRPAPQLQILQSNGVFRGHVVQIFNGQMPRLRRLDLIFLARPEIVPILLRAFAGFKNLTNVSLRLYDVALPSFLQDNRDTSYEATPFVHLPNLQELILDSNGHPNIMLDILAHVTFPAPTFVNVHFLCTPRDRQQTLGQLCPVLSSFSAITENVTCGIRLSLHWGGPKAVHNFKNIAFRAIPFPSLKRLTICLIEDARDVALIWSEEEVTELLLPIPTVSSLIIQAPPAFLRAFFRVLGRQDVSVLPNLTAISFIYIDIKSLRIELEELHGHLSTRGIRLSALNFTFLGRKLFPKAVLSQLEGIVDRVTVEKGEGTKLDILAM
;
A
#
# COMPACT_ATOMS: atom_id res chain seq x y z
N MET A 1 27.35 -36.05 -62.93
CA MET A 1 28.24 -35.99 -61.74
C MET A 1 27.45 -35.37 -60.60
N ALA A 2 26.84 -36.22 -59.76
CA ALA A 2 26.07 -35.81 -58.59
C ALA A 2 26.98 -35.92 -57.36
N SER A 3 27.22 -34.79 -56.69
CA SER A 3 28.05 -34.71 -55.49
C SER A 3 27.19 -35.04 -54.27
N THR A 4 27.43 -36.21 -53.69
CA THR A 4 26.87 -36.62 -52.39
C THR A 4 27.64 -35.90 -51.28
N GLY A 5 27.00 -34.89 -50.68
CA GLY A 5 27.52 -34.22 -49.49
C GLY A 5 27.61 -35.18 -48.30
N PRO A 6 28.56 -34.97 -47.37
CA PRO A 6 28.81 -35.88 -46.26
C PRO A 6 27.60 -35.95 -45.31
N ASP A 7 27.14 -37.18 -45.06
CA ASP A 7 26.14 -37.51 -44.04
C ASP A 7 26.65 -37.08 -42.66
N ILE A 8 26.08 -36.02 -42.11
CA ILE A 8 26.33 -35.59 -40.74
C ILE A 8 25.56 -36.55 -39.81
N PRO A 9 26.21 -37.21 -38.83
CA PRO A 9 25.54 -38.11 -37.91
C PRO A 9 24.50 -37.34 -37.11
N ILE A 10 23.25 -37.80 -37.14
CA ILE A 10 22.17 -37.29 -36.29
C ILE A 10 22.54 -37.65 -34.85
N GLN A 11 23.11 -36.69 -34.11
CA GLN A 11 23.38 -36.85 -32.67
C GLN A 11 22.04 -37.02 -31.94
N ASP A 12 21.93 -38.12 -31.21
CA ASP A 12 20.76 -38.45 -30.40
C ASP A 12 20.71 -37.52 -29.17
N TYR A 13 19.86 -36.49 -29.22
CA TYR A 13 19.67 -35.49 -28.15
C TYR A 13 18.95 -36.06 -26.90
N SER A 14 18.81 -37.39 -26.80
CA SER A 14 18.03 -38.11 -25.79
C SER A 14 18.60 -38.07 -24.36
N THR A 15 19.74 -37.42 -24.11
CA THR A 15 20.48 -37.58 -22.84
C THR A 15 20.58 -36.36 -21.93
N THR A 16 20.11 -35.17 -22.33
CA THR A 16 20.13 -34.03 -21.41
C THR A 16 19.06 -34.19 -20.32
N SER A 17 19.43 -34.07 -19.03
CA SER A 17 18.49 -34.25 -17.90
C SER A 17 17.23 -33.38 -18.02
N ILE A 18 17.34 -32.23 -18.71
CA ILE A 18 16.27 -31.25 -18.86
C ILE A 18 15.19 -31.67 -19.87
N SER A 19 15.49 -32.57 -20.82
CA SER A 19 14.48 -33.10 -21.76
C SER A 19 13.53 -34.11 -21.10
N LYS A 20 13.80 -34.50 -19.84
CA LYS A 20 12.92 -35.38 -19.05
C LYS A 20 11.82 -34.62 -18.31
N LEU A 21 11.86 -33.30 -18.28
CA LEU A 21 10.79 -32.49 -17.67
C LEU A 21 9.55 -32.51 -18.56
N SER A 22 8.38 -32.67 -17.96
CA SER A 22 7.12 -32.53 -18.69
C SER A 22 6.90 -31.09 -19.15
N ASN A 23 6.08 -30.92 -20.18
CA ASN A 23 5.69 -29.60 -20.68
C ASN A 23 5.10 -28.72 -19.58
N ASP A 24 4.28 -29.29 -18.70
CA ASP A 24 3.64 -28.54 -17.61
C ASP A 24 4.67 -27.96 -16.64
N ILE A 25 5.69 -28.74 -16.26
CA ILE A 25 6.76 -28.26 -15.38
C ILE A 25 7.59 -27.18 -16.07
N LEU A 26 7.89 -27.34 -17.37
CA LEU A 26 8.58 -26.30 -18.14
C LEU A 26 7.75 -25.02 -18.23
N TYR A 27 6.43 -25.13 -18.42
CA TYR A 27 5.53 -23.98 -18.43
C TYR A 27 5.52 -23.23 -17.09
N GLU A 28 5.41 -23.94 -15.98
CA GLU A 28 5.47 -23.33 -14.64
C GLU A 28 6.82 -22.62 -14.41
N ILE A 29 7.92 -23.23 -14.85
CA ILE A 29 9.25 -22.58 -14.81
C ILE A 29 9.24 -21.29 -15.65
N PHE A 30 8.69 -21.33 -16.88
CA PHE A 30 8.64 -20.17 -17.75
C PHE A 30 7.76 -19.04 -17.17
N LEU A 31 6.62 -19.38 -16.57
CA LEU A 31 5.74 -18.43 -15.89
C LEU A 31 6.39 -17.80 -14.66
N ALA A 32 7.13 -18.59 -13.87
CA ALA A 32 7.90 -18.10 -12.73
C ALA A 32 9.03 -17.14 -13.17
N LEU A 33 9.70 -17.44 -14.29
CA LEU A 33 10.72 -16.55 -14.88
C LEU A 33 10.11 -15.21 -15.34
N ILE A 34 8.96 -15.23 -16.01
CA ILE A 34 8.26 -13.99 -16.41
C ILE A 34 7.85 -13.16 -15.19
N SER A 35 7.39 -13.82 -14.12
CA SER A 35 6.94 -13.16 -12.89
C SER A 35 8.09 -12.47 -12.15
N THR A 36 9.31 -13.01 -12.23
CA THR A 36 10.51 -12.46 -11.57
C THR A 36 11.26 -11.44 -12.43
N SER A 37 11.16 -11.53 -13.75
CA SER A 37 11.78 -10.58 -14.69
C SER A 37 10.78 -10.12 -15.77
N PRO A 38 9.79 -9.30 -15.38
CA PRO A 38 8.74 -8.85 -16.30
C PRO A 38 9.23 -7.87 -17.38
N GLU A 39 10.37 -7.21 -17.14
CA GLU A 39 10.84 -6.14 -18.02
C GLU A 39 11.53 -6.70 -19.27
N ILE A 40 10.97 -6.37 -20.43
CA ILE A 40 11.62 -6.61 -21.73
C ILE A 40 12.38 -5.34 -22.11
N VAL A 41 13.37 -4.99 -21.29
CA VAL A 41 14.29 -3.91 -21.65
C VAL A 41 15.19 -4.44 -22.76
N LYS A 42 15.38 -3.66 -23.82
CA LYS A 42 16.35 -4.00 -24.90
C LYS A 42 17.71 -4.41 -24.31
N GLN A 43 18.14 -3.76 -23.24
CA GLN A 43 19.36 -4.10 -22.51
C GLN A 43 19.29 -5.49 -21.87
N ALA A 44 18.22 -5.82 -21.13
CA ALA A 44 18.04 -7.16 -20.57
C ALA A 44 17.99 -8.24 -21.66
N HIS A 45 17.39 -7.95 -22.82
CA HIS A 45 17.42 -8.87 -23.95
C HIS A 45 18.84 -9.04 -24.52
N LEU A 46 19.57 -7.93 -24.73
CA LEU A 46 20.96 -7.95 -25.21
C LEU A 46 21.91 -8.68 -24.24
N GLU A 47 21.61 -8.64 -22.95
CA GLU A 47 22.38 -9.32 -21.89
C GLU A 47 21.89 -10.76 -21.62
N GLY A 48 20.89 -11.25 -22.35
CA GLY A 48 20.31 -12.58 -22.12
C GLY A 48 19.56 -12.72 -20.79
N ARG A 49 19.23 -11.61 -20.12
CA ARG A 49 18.49 -11.54 -18.85
C ARG A 49 16.98 -11.44 -19.03
N SER A 50 16.50 -11.19 -20.25
CA SER A 50 15.07 -11.21 -20.56
C SER A 50 14.53 -12.64 -20.55
N TRP A 51 13.29 -12.83 -20.09
CA TRP A 51 12.61 -14.13 -20.18
C TRP A 51 12.57 -14.67 -21.62
N LEU A 52 12.64 -13.81 -22.65
CA LEU A 52 12.73 -14.24 -24.05
C LEU A 52 13.96 -15.12 -24.35
N ALA A 53 14.99 -15.12 -23.49
CA ALA A 53 16.12 -16.02 -23.58
C ALA A 53 15.71 -17.51 -23.57
N ILE A 54 14.57 -17.87 -22.96
CA ILE A 54 14.04 -19.24 -23.01
C ILE A 54 13.75 -19.68 -24.45
N THR A 55 13.37 -18.74 -25.32
CA THR A 55 13.11 -19.00 -26.74
C THR A 55 14.39 -19.19 -27.55
N HIS A 56 15.56 -19.00 -26.93
CA HIS A 56 16.87 -19.19 -27.54
C HIS A 56 17.65 -20.37 -26.95
N THR A 57 17.13 -21.06 -25.93
CA THR A 57 17.81 -22.20 -25.29
C THR A 57 17.93 -23.41 -26.21
N CYS A 58 16.82 -23.92 -26.73
CA CYS A 58 16.79 -25.00 -27.72
C CYS A 58 15.51 -24.92 -28.57
N SER A 59 15.43 -25.70 -29.66
CA SER A 59 14.23 -25.72 -30.54
C SER A 59 12.97 -26.16 -29.80
N TYR A 60 13.08 -27.12 -28.88
CA TYR A 60 11.97 -27.60 -28.07
C TYR A 60 11.39 -26.50 -27.17
N TRP A 61 12.24 -25.81 -26.41
CA TRP A 61 11.82 -24.70 -25.53
C TRP A 61 11.26 -23.52 -26.31
N ARG A 62 11.86 -23.23 -27.47
CA ARG A 62 11.32 -22.24 -28.40
C ARG A 62 9.89 -22.59 -28.79
N ASN A 63 9.66 -23.76 -29.37
CA ASN A 63 8.32 -24.15 -29.83
C ASN A 63 7.33 -24.13 -28.68
N LEU A 64 7.70 -24.71 -27.53
CA LEU A 64 6.89 -24.71 -26.33
C LEU A 64 6.50 -23.29 -25.88
N ALA A 65 7.47 -22.36 -25.83
CA ALA A 65 7.21 -20.99 -25.43
C ALA A 65 6.42 -20.19 -26.47
N LEU A 66 6.62 -20.45 -27.76
CA LEU A 66 5.88 -19.83 -28.86
C LEU A 66 4.41 -20.27 -28.89
N ASP A 67 4.15 -21.53 -28.55
CA ASP A 67 2.83 -22.16 -28.60
C ASP A 67 1.98 -21.88 -27.35
N SER A 68 2.51 -21.19 -26.34
CA SER A 68 1.80 -20.90 -25.08
C SER A 68 1.34 -19.45 -24.99
N PRO A 69 0.05 -19.14 -25.23
CA PRO A 69 -0.45 -17.76 -25.23
C PRO A 69 -0.31 -17.05 -23.89
N GLN A 70 -0.28 -17.79 -22.78
CA GLN A 70 -0.15 -17.22 -21.43
C GLN A 70 1.21 -16.54 -21.22
N LEU A 71 2.29 -17.07 -21.80
CA LEU A 71 3.62 -16.46 -21.70
C LEU A 71 3.69 -15.08 -22.38
N TRP A 72 2.80 -14.83 -23.34
CA TRP A 72 2.72 -13.57 -24.09
C TRP A 72 1.65 -12.62 -23.55
N SER A 73 0.89 -13.03 -22.52
CA SER A 73 -0.25 -12.27 -22.01
C SER A 73 0.12 -11.20 -20.99
N PHE A 74 1.33 -11.30 -20.43
CA PHE A 74 1.93 -10.23 -19.64
C PHE A 74 2.66 -9.23 -20.55
N ILE A 75 2.12 -8.02 -20.68
CA ILE A 75 2.62 -6.98 -21.58
C ILE A 75 3.20 -5.83 -20.75
N HIS A 76 4.52 -5.67 -20.81
CA HIS A 76 5.25 -4.56 -20.21
C HIS A 76 5.61 -3.52 -21.28
N VAL A 77 5.01 -2.34 -21.20
CA VAL A 77 5.30 -1.22 -22.11
C VAL A 77 6.18 -0.20 -21.39
N SER A 78 7.44 -0.13 -21.80
CA SER A 78 8.45 0.80 -21.28
C SER A 78 9.20 1.50 -22.41
N ARG A 79 10.24 2.30 -22.09
CA ARG A 79 11.07 3.05 -23.06
C ARG A 79 11.56 2.23 -24.25
N GLY A 80 11.80 0.93 -24.06
CA GLY A 80 12.29 0.02 -25.09
C GLY A 80 11.21 -0.60 -25.99
N ALA A 81 9.94 -0.45 -25.64
CA ALA A 81 8.84 -1.08 -26.38
C ALA A 81 8.64 -0.41 -27.75
N GLY A 82 8.56 -1.25 -28.79
CA GLY A 82 8.21 -0.85 -30.15
C GLY A 82 6.80 -1.33 -30.53
N VAL A 83 6.21 -0.68 -31.53
CA VAL A 83 4.88 -1.03 -32.05
C VAL A 83 4.82 -2.49 -32.52
N GLU A 84 5.83 -2.94 -33.26
CA GLU A 84 5.85 -4.31 -33.80
C GLU A 84 6.00 -5.37 -32.70
N MET A 85 6.83 -5.08 -31.69
CA MET A 85 6.96 -5.96 -30.52
C MET A 85 5.62 -6.08 -29.80
N LEU A 86 4.95 -4.96 -29.53
CA LEU A 86 3.64 -4.96 -28.87
C LEU A 86 2.60 -5.75 -29.67
N ARG A 87 2.55 -5.56 -30.99
CA ARG A 87 1.65 -6.31 -31.88
C ARG A 87 1.92 -7.81 -31.81
N GLU A 88 3.18 -8.22 -31.77
CA GLU A 88 3.54 -9.63 -31.68
C GLU A 88 3.12 -10.25 -30.34
N PHE A 89 3.27 -9.53 -29.23
CA PHE A 89 2.77 -9.95 -27.92
C PHE A 89 1.24 -10.14 -27.92
N ILE A 90 0.52 -9.16 -28.45
CA ILE A 90 -0.94 -9.23 -28.57
C ILE A 90 -1.38 -10.38 -29.48
N ARG A 91 -0.67 -10.60 -30.59
CA ARG A 91 -0.94 -11.68 -31.54
C ARG A 91 -0.72 -13.05 -30.91
N ARG A 92 0.43 -13.25 -30.24
CA ARG A 92 0.80 -14.53 -29.61
C ARG A 92 0.00 -14.86 -28.37
N SER A 93 -0.45 -13.84 -27.63
CA SER A 93 -1.36 -14.06 -26.51
C SER A 93 -2.77 -14.50 -26.95
N GLN A 94 -3.07 -14.49 -28.25
CA GLN A 94 -4.33 -15.01 -28.83
C GLN A 94 -5.57 -14.50 -28.07
N ARG A 95 -6.27 -15.38 -27.36
CA ARG A 95 -7.46 -15.08 -26.55
C ARG A 95 -7.19 -15.04 -25.04
N ALA A 96 -5.94 -15.21 -24.62
CA ALA A 96 -5.58 -15.17 -23.20
C ALA A 96 -5.88 -13.80 -22.58
N ASP A 97 -6.21 -13.80 -21.30
CA ASP A 97 -6.38 -12.58 -20.52
C ASP A 97 -5.06 -11.83 -20.39
N LEU A 98 -5.11 -10.51 -20.55
CA LEU A 98 -3.94 -9.64 -20.58
C LEU A 98 -3.69 -8.99 -19.21
N SER A 99 -2.43 -9.05 -18.78
CA SER A 99 -1.91 -8.26 -17.66
C SER A 99 -0.97 -7.21 -18.23
N VAL A 100 -1.35 -5.94 -18.15
CA VAL A 100 -0.63 -4.84 -18.80
C VAL A 100 0.00 -3.94 -17.76
N ALA A 101 1.29 -3.67 -17.89
CA ALA A 101 2.02 -2.67 -17.12
C ALA A 101 2.58 -1.60 -18.08
N PHE A 102 2.21 -0.34 -17.87
CA PHE A 102 2.54 0.75 -18.80
C PHE A 102 3.33 1.85 -18.08
N HIS A 103 4.61 2.00 -18.42
CA HIS A 103 5.54 2.96 -17.83
C HIS A 103 5.65 4.23 -18.67
N VAL A 104 4.71 5.17 -18.48
CA VAL A 104 4.66 6.41 -19.26
C VAL A 104 5.85 7.32 -18.94
N GLY A 105 6.27 7.40 -17.68
CA GLY A 105 7.40 8.24 -17.25
C GLY A 105 8.74 7.87 -17.92
N SER A 106 8.91 6.60 -18.29
CA SER A 106 10.11 6.15 -19.04
C SER A 106 10.11 6.62 -20.51
N MET A 107 8.96 7.09 -21.01
CA MET A 107 8.75 7.54 -22.38
C MET A 107 8.67 9.07 -22.51
N LEU A 108 9.07 9.82 -21.46
CA LEU A 108 9.22 11.27 -21.54
C LEU A 108 10.13 11.63 -22.72
N GLY A 109 9.63 12.47 -23.63
CA GLY A 109 10.27 12.80 -24.92
C GLY A 109 9.86 11.94 -26.12
N ARG A 110 9.02 10.90 -25.92
CA ARG A 110 8.46 10.04 -26.99
C ARG A 110 6.93 9.92 -26.89
N TYR A 111 6.26 11.00 -26.50
CA TYR A 111 4.81 11.01 -26.32
C TYR A 111 4.01 10.46 -27.52
N PRO A 112 4.32 10.80 -28.79
CA PRO A 112 3.60 10.23 -29.93
C PRO A 112 3.66 8.69 -29.99
N LEU A 113 4.81 8.11 -29.62
CA LEU A 113 4.97 6.65 -29.53
C LEU A 113 4.15 6.08 -28.37
N ALA A 114 4.21 6.69 -27.19
CA ALA A 114 3.42 6.25 -26.03
C ALA A 114 1.91 6.21 -26.34
N VAL A 115 1.40 7.24 -27.04
CA VAL A 115 0.00 7.30 -27.51
C VAL A 115 -0.31 6.22 -28.51
N SER A 116 0.60 5.96 -29.45
CA SER A 116 0.43 4.91 -30.45
C SER A 116 0.34 3.53 -29.78
N LEU A 117 1.22 3.25 -28.81
CA LEU A 117 1.21 2.00 -28.04
C LEU A 117 -0.05 1.88 -27.17
N ALA A 118 -0.47 2.95 -26.50
CA ALA A 118 -1.70 3.00 -25.72
C ALA A 118 -2.94 2.77 -26.59
N SER A 119 -2.97 3.35 -27.80
CA SER A 119 -4.07 3.17 -28.77
C SER A 119 -4.18 1.72 -29.22
N ILE A 120 -3.04 1.05 -29.49
CA ILE A 120 -3.02 -0.38 -29.83
C ILE A 120 -3.57 -1.20 -28.66
N LEU A 121 -3.11 -0.93 -27.44
CA LEU A 121 -3.57 -1.63 -26.24
C LEU A 121 -5.06 -1.42 -25.95
N SER A 122 -5.57 -0.20 -26.11
CA SER A 122 -6.97 0.11 -25.77
C SER A 122 -7.98 -0.69 -26.58
N VAL A 123 -7.62 -1.05 -27.83
CA VAL A 123 -8.42 -1.95 -28.68
C VAL A 123 -8.68 -3.30 -28.01
N HIS A 124 -7.73 -3.77 -27.19
CA HIS A 124 -7.75 -5.06 -26.50
C HIS A 124 -8.12 -4.96 -25.01
N SER A 125 -8.58 -3.81 -24.54
CA SER A 125 -9.00 -3.58 -23.14
C SER A 125 -10.02 -4.59 -22.60
N HIS A 126 -10.86 -5.17 -23.46
CA HIS A 126 -11.82 -6.21 -23.09
C HIS A 126 -11.17 -7.50 -22.54
N ARG A 127 -9.88 -7.73 -22.81
CA ARG A 127 -9.09 -8.85 -22.27
C ARG A 127 -8.32 -8.49 -21.01
N PHE A 128 -8.35 -7.24 -20.56
CA PHE A 128 -7.51 -6.82 -19.44
C PHE A 128 -8.05 -7.40 -18.15
N VAL A 129 -7.22 -8.14 -17.41
CA VAL A 129 -7.50 -8.60 -16.05
C VAL A 129 -6.73 -7.78 -15.02
N LYS A 130 -5.53 -7.33 -15.38
CA LYS A 130 -4.71 -6.42 -14.57
C LYS A 130 -4.19 -5.27 -15.43
N PHE A 131 -4.31 -4.05 -14.93
CA PHE A 131 -3.77 -2.86 -15.57
C PHE A 131 -3.00 -2.03 -14.54
N VAL A 132 -1.71 -1.85 -14.78
CA VAL A 132 -0.81 -1.07 -13.93
C VAL A 132 -0.27 0.09 -14.73
N LEU A 133 -0.54 1.31 -14.27
CA LEU A 133 -0.03 2.53 -14.89
C LEU A 133 1.07 3.14 -14.02
N MET A 134 2.30 3.17 -14.53
CA MET A 134 3.45 3.71 -13.81
C MET A 134 3.88 5.03 -14.45
N THR A 135 3.95 6.09 -13.65
CA THR A 135 4.46 7.39 -14.08
C THR A 135 5.25 8.07 -13.00
N THR A 136 6.35 8.70 -13.39
CA THR A 136 7.13 9.61 -12.55
C THR A 136 6.73 11.08 -12.77
N ASP A 137 5.93 11.35 -13.81
CA ASP A 137 5.49 12.69 -14.16
C ASP A 137 4.11 12.97 -13.56
N ILE A 138 4.03 14.04 -12.76
CA ILE A 138 2.81 14.58 -12.14
C ILE A 138 1.88 15.26 -13.16
N ASN A 139 2.38 15.50 -14.37
CA ASN A 139 1.66 16.18 -15.46
C ASN A 139 1.25 15.21 -16.57
N ILE A 140 1.11 13.92 -16.29
CA ILE A 140 0.31 13.08 -17.19
C ILE A 140 -1.14 13.51 -17.06
N ASP A 141 -1.45 14.52 -17.86
CA ASP A 141 -2.77 15.06 -18.05
C ASP A 141 -3.72 13.95 -18.51
N GLY A 142 -5.01 14.14 -18.22
CA GLY A 142 -6.06 13.18 -18.55
C GLY A 142 -6.14 12.81 -20.04
N TRP A 143 -5.48 13.55 -20.93
CA TRP A 143 -5.45 13.25 -22.36
C TRP A 143 -4.86 11.87 -22.67
N PHE A 144 -3.84 11.41 -21.95
CA PHE A 144 -3.27 10.07 -22.16
C PHE A 144 -4.26 8.98 -21.77
N LEU A 145 -4.94 9.17 -20.63
CA LEU A 145 -5.95 8.23 -20.12
C LEU A 145 -7.18 8.14 -21.03
N ARG A 146 -7.53 9.22 -21.75
CA ARG A 146 -8.62 9.23 -22.74
C ARG A 146 -8.40 8.27 -23.91
N VAL A 147 -7.18 7.83 -24.17
CA VAL A 147 -6.89 6.79 -25.18
C VAL A 147 -7.54 5.46 -24.80
N PHE A 148 -7.69 5.19 -23.51
CA PHE A 148 -8.36 4.02 -22.97
C PHE A 148 -9.86 4.29 -22.76
N ASN A 149 -10.58 4.60 -23.85
CA ASN A 149 -12.02 4.88 -23.83
C ASN A 149 -12.89 3.65 -24.12
N ARG A 150 -12.32 2.45 -24.20
CA ARG A 150 -13.06 1.20 -24.40
C ARG A 150 -13.29 0.51 -23.06
N PRO A 151 -14.45 -0.12 -22.83
CA PRO A 151 -14.71 -0.85 -21.58
C PRO A 151 -13.69 -1.95 -21.31
N ALA A 152 -13.38 -2.18 -20.04
CA ALA A 152 -12.53 -3.28 -19.59
C ALA A 152 -13.33 -4.23 -18.68
N PRO A 153 -14.30 -5.00 -19.23
CA PRO A 153 -15.22 -5.85 -18.47
C PRO A 153 -14.54 -6.94 -17.63
N GLN A 154 -13.34 -7.37 -18.00
CA GLN A 154 -12.59 -8.41 -17.29
C GLN A 154 -11.64 -7.85 -16.23
N LEU A 155 -11.51 -6.52 -16.10
CA LEU A 155 -10.50 -5.91 -15.25
C LEU A 155 -10.81 -6.17 -13.79
N GLN A 156 -9.87 -6.81 -13.09
CA GLN A 156 -9.96 -7.13 -11.67
C GLN A 156 -9.04 -6.27 -10.82
N ILE A 157 -7.89 -5.86 -11.37
CA ILE A 157 -6.86 -5.10 -10.66
C ILE A 157 -6.51 -3.85 -11.47
N LEU A 158 -6.75 -2.67 -10.90
CA LEU A 158 -6.30 -1.40 -11.42
C LEU A 158 -5.32 -0.77 -10.43
N GLN A 159 -4.07 -0.57 -10.86
CA GLN A 159 -3.04 0.05 -10.02
C GLN A 159 -2.42 1.25 -10.72
N SER A 160 -2.01 2.23 -9.94
CA SER A 160 -1.19 3.31 -10.45
C SER A 160 -0.12 3.79 -9.49
N ASN A 161 1.11 3.83 -9.99
CA ASN A 161 2.30 4.20 -9.22
C ASN A 161 2.74 5.65 -9.47
N GLY A 162 1.84 6.50 -9.94
CA GLY A 162 2.14 7.92 -10.16
C GLY A 162 0.96 8.80 -9.80
N VAL A 163 1.19 10.11 -9.80
CA VAL A 163 0.26 11.03 -9.15
C VAL A 163 -0.75 11.59 -10.15
N PHE A 164 -2.05 11.32 -9.95
CA PHE A 164 -3.11 11.76 -10.88
C PHE A 164 -3.98 12.90 -10.33
N ARG A 165 -4.60 13.64 -11.26
CA ARG A 165 -5.61 14.68 -10.98
C ARG A 165 -7.06 14.17 -11.00
N GLY A 166 -7.29 12.86 -10.85
CA GLY A 166 -8.65 12.27 -10.81
C GLY A 166 -9.13 11.57 -12.07
N HIS A 167 -8.46 11.74 -13.21
CA HIS A 167 -8.90 11.09 -14.46
C HIS A 167 -8.74 9.56 -14.49
N VAL A 168 -7.91 9.00 -13.60
CA VAL A 168 -7.63 7.55 -13.59
C VAL A 168 -8.87 6.71 -13.32
N VAL A 169 -9.85 7.23 -12.59
CA VAL A 169 -11.11 6.51 -12.34
C VAL A 169 -12.09 6.55 -13.52
N GLN A 170 -11.88 7.48 -14.47
CA GLN A 170 -12.67 7.61 -15.70
C GLN A 170 -12.10 6.75 -16.84
N ILE A 171 -10.96 6.09 -16.62
CA ILE A 171 -10.39 5.16 -17.60
C ILE A 171 -11.40 4.05 -17.92
N PHE A 172 -11.37 3.56 -19.16
CA PHE A 172 -12.29 2.58 -19.69
C PHE A 172 -13.76 3.03 -19.62
N ASN A 173 -14.00 4.35 -19.69
CA ASN A 173 -15.31 5.00 -19.47
C ASN A 173 -15.98 4.60 -18.14
N GLY A 174 -15.19 4.27 -17.12
CA GLY A 174 -15.68 3.76 -15.84
C GLY A 174 -16.32 2.37 -15.90
N GLN A 175 -16.25 1.67 -17.04
CA GLN A 175 -16.86 0.34 -17.21
C GLN A 175 -15.87 -0.77 -16.85
N MET A 176 -15.79 -1.05 -15.55
CA MET A 176 -14.93 -2.09 -14.98
C MET A 176 -15.73 -2.96 -13.98
N PRO A 177 -16.78 -3.68 -14.44
CA PRO A 177 -17.71 -4.40 -13.56
C PRO A 177 -17.07 -5.49 -12.69
N ARG A 178 -15.91 -6.04 -13.08
CA ARG A 178 -15.20 -7.08 -12.33
C ARG A 178 -14.09 -6.53 -11.42
N LEU A 179 -13.97 -5.20 -11.28
CA LEU A 179 -12.91 -4.58 -10.51
C LEU A 179 -13.02 -4.97 -9.03
N ARG A 180 -11.96 -5.58 -8.50
CA ARG A 180 -11.85 -6.04 -7.10
C ARG A 180 -10.81 -5.26 -6.33
N ARG A 181 -9.68 -4.96 -6.96
CA ARG A 181 -8.57 -4.23 -6.32
C ARG A 181 -8.29 -2.93 -7.03
N LEU A 182 -8.28 -1.85 -6.26
CA LEU A 182 -7.98 -0.51 -6.71
C LEU A 182 -6.85 0.06 -5.87
N ASP A 183 -5.74 0.44 -6.50
CA ASP A 183 -4.57 1.00 -5.82
C ASP A 183 -4.11 2.25 -6.56
N LEU A 184 -4.41 3.43 -6.03
CA LEU A 184 -4.25 4.68 -6.75
C LEU A 184 -3.45 5.69 -5.92
N ILE A 185 -2.65 6.47 -6.64
CA ILE A 185 -1.91 7.60 -6.08
C ILE A 185 -2.45 8.90 -6.68
N PHE A 186 -2.81 9.87 -5.85
CA PHE A 186 -3.42 11.14 -6.25
C PHE A 186 -2.69 12.36 -5.70
N LEU A 187 -2.85 13.47 -6.41
CA LEU A 187 -2.55 14.78 -5.86
C LEU A 187 -3.67 15.11 -4.87
N ALA A 188 -3.30 15.42 -3.64
CA ALA A 188 -4.23 15.83 -2.62
C ALA A 188 -4.90 17.16 -3.00
N ARG A 189 -6.13 17.08 -3.49
CA ARG A 189 -6.97 18.25 -3.78
C ARG A 189 -8.43 17.96 -3.39
N PRO A 190 -9.18 18.91 -2.82
CA PRO A 190 -10.56 18.68 -2.39
C PRO A 190 -11.48 18.13 -3.49
N GLU A 191 -11.26 18.53 -4.75
CA GLU A 191 -12.08 18.09 -5.89
C GLU A 191 -11.94 16.59 -6.19
N ILE A 192 -10.92 15.92 -5.64
CA ILE A 192 -10.73 14.48 -5.83
C ILE A 192 -11.81 13.67 -5.14
N VAL A 193 -12.35 14.17 -4.02
CA VAL A 193 -13.35 13.46 -3.20
C VAL A 193 -14.61 13.15 -4.02
N PRO A 194 -15.33 14.12 -4.60
CA PRO A 194 -16.53 13.83 -5.39
C PRO A 194 -16.23 13.00 -6.65
N ILE A 195 -15.02 13.07 -7.20
CA ILE A 195 -14.62 12.25 -8.36
C ILE A 195 -14.46 10.77 -7.93
N LEU A 196 -13.78 10.53 -6.81
CA LEU A 196 -13.57 9.20 -6.25
C LEU A 196 -14.88 8.55 -5.81
N LEU A 197 -15.72 9.28 -5.07
CA LEU A 197 -17.00 8.77 -4.58
C LEU A 197 -17.93 8.37 -5.74
N ARG A 198 -18.02 9.21 -6.79
CA ARG A 198 -18.79 8.85 -7.99
C ARG A 198 -18.26 7.60 -8.67
N ALA A 199 -16.94 7.43 -8.73
CA ALA A 199 -16.35 6.22 -9.29
C ALA A 199 -16.64 4.98 -8.43
N PHE A 200 -16.49 5.08 -7.10
CA PHE A 200 -16.77 4.00 -6.17
C PHE A 200 -18.22 3.52 -6.25
N ALA A 201 -19.18 4.44 -6.45
CA ALA A 201 -20.58 4.08 -6.66
C ALA A 201 -20.80 3.14 -7.87
N GLY A 202 -19.91 3.20 -8.88
CA GLY A 202 -19.90 2.30 -10.02
C GLY A 202 -19.24 0.94 -9.77
N PHE A 203 -18.43 0.78 -8.72
CA PHE A 203 -17.57 -0.38 -8.50
C PHE A 203 -18.06 -1.28 -7.35
N LYS A 204 -19.18 -1.98 -7.59
CA LYS A 204 -19.86 -2.82 -6.57
C LYS A 204 -19.05 -4.03 -6.07
N ASN A 205 -18.00 -4.43 -6.79
CA ASN A 205 -17.22 -5.64 -6.52
C ASN A 205 -15.85 -5.37 -5.87
N LEU A 206 -15.59 -4.12 -5.44
CA LEU A 206 -14.35 -3.78 -4.75
C LEU A 206 -14.21 -4.55 -3.43
N THR A 207 -13.08 -5.25 -3.30
CA THR A 207 -12.65 -5.95 -2.09
C THR A 207 -11.48 -5.22 -1.42
N ASN A 208 -10.60 -4.59 -2.20
CA ASN A 208 -9.42 -3.90 -1.68
C ASN A 208 -9.29 -2.53 -2.35
N VAL A 209 -9.27 -1.49 -1.53
CA VAL A 209 -9.06 -0.11 -1.98
C VAL A 209 -7.84 0.45 -1.26
N SER A 210 -6.86 0.94 -2.00
CA SER A 210 -5.68 1.64 -1.50
C SER A 210 -5.61 2.99 -2.20
N LEU A 211 -5.70 4.07 -1.42
CA LEU A 211 -5.60 5.43 -1.92
C LEU A 211 -4.44 6.13 -1.20
N ARG A 212 -3.45 6.60 -1.96
CA ARG A 212 -2.35 7.42 -1.44
C ARG A 212 -2.49 8.83 -1.99
N LEU A 213 -2.61 9.82 -1.11
CA LEU A 213 -2.78 11.23 -1.41
C LEU A 213 -1.47 11.96 -1.09
N TYR A 214 -0.82 12.52 -2.10
CA TYR A 214 0.40 13.29 -1.90
C TYR A 214 0.12 14.78 -2.01
N ASP A 215 0.57 15.53 -1.01
CA ASP A 215 0.83 16.95 -1.19
C ASP A 215 2.06 17.10 -2.09
N VAL A 216 1.84 17.69 -3.25
CA VAL A 216 2.94 18.30 -3.99
C VAL A 216 2.81 19.76 -3.66
N ALA A 217 3.84 20.34 -3.03
CA ALA A 217 3.97 21.76 -2.83
C ALA A 217 3.96 22.45 -4.21
N LEU A 218 2.76 22.65 -4.74
CA LEU A 218 2.56 23.32 -5.99
C LEU A 218 2.97 24.77 -5.74
N PRO A 219 3.76 25.36 -6.64
CA PRO A 219 4.03 26.78 -6.57
C PRO A 219 2.73 27.55 -6.34
N SER A 220 2.74 28.51 -5.41
CA SER A 220 1.56 29.25 -4.95
C SER A 220 0.72 29.86 -6.08
N PHE A 221 1.32 30.13 -7.25
CA PHE A 221 0.60 30.62 -8.43
C PHE A 221 -0.37 29.60 -9.07
N LEU A 222 -0.32 28.31 -8.69
CA LEU A 222 -1.27 27.29 -9.12
C LEU A 222 -2.40 27.03 -8.11
N GLN A 223 -2.43 27.76 -6.99
CA GLN A 223 -3.57 27.78 -6.08
C GLN A 223 -4.66 28.65 -6.72
N ASP A 224 -5.36 28.07 -7.69
CA ASP A 224 -6.51 28.69 -8.34
C ASP A 224 -7.63 28.79 -7.29
N ASN A 225 -7.91 30.01 -6.79
CA ASN A 225 -8.98 30.32 -5.82
C ASN A 225 -10.35 30.20 -6.49
N ARG A 226 -10.68 29.00 -6.99
CA ARG A 226 -12.02 28.72 -7.47
C ARG A 226 -12.87 28.41 -6.25
N ASP A 227 -13.86 29.27 -6.02
CA ASP A 227 -15.05 28.93 -5.23
C ASP A 227 -15.69 27.70 -5.88
N THR A 228 -15.26 26.52 -5.45
CA THR A 228 -15.86 25.26 -5.85
C THR A 228 -17.12 25.14 -5.02
N SER A 229 -18.24 25.58 -5.59
CA SER A 229 -19.57 25.19 -5.14
C SER A 229 -19.63 23.66 -5.14
N TYR A 230 -19.42 23.04 -3.97
CA TYR A 230 -19.43 21.60 -3.81
C TYR A 230 -20.85 21.08 -4.10
N GLU A 231 -21.04 20.45 -5.27
CA GLU A 231 -22.19 19.57 -5.49
C GLU A 231 -22.24 18.54 -4.35
N ALA A 232 -23.46 18.18 -3.91
CA ALA A 232 -23.65 17.22 -2.83
C ALA A 232 -22.87 15.93 -3.12
N THR A 233 -21.90 15.62 -2.25
CA THR A 233 -21.07 14.41 -2.35
C THR A 233 -21.93 13.17 -2.11
N PRO A 234 -21.95 12.19 -3.03
CA PRO A 234 -22.82 11.03 -2.89
C PRO A 234 -22.32 10.11 -1.78
N PHE A 235 -23.24 9.55 -1.00
CA PHE A 235 -22.94 8.41 -0.13
C PHE A 235 -22.76 7.15 -0.96
N VAL A 236 -21.71 6.40 -0.68
CA VAL A 236 -21.31 5.21 -1.42
C VAL A 236 -21.35 4.00 -0.50
N HIS A 237 -21.93 2.90 -0.98
CA HIS A 237 -21.96 1.62 -0.29
C HIS A 237 -21.05 0.62 -0.99
N LEU A 238 -20.05 0.09 -0.27
CA LEU A 238 -19.08 -0.89 -0.75
C LEU A 238 -19.28 -2.24 -0.03
N PRO A 239 -20.29 -3.03 -0.39
CA PRO A 239 -20.75 -4.21 0.37
C PRO A 239 -19.75 -5.37 0.42
N ASN A 240 -18.73 -5.37 -0.44
CA ASN A 240 -17.73 -6.43 -0.54
C ASN A 240 -16.35 -6.00 -0.03
N LEU A 241 -16.23 -4.79 0.53
CA LEU A 241 -14.94 -4.23 0.92
C LEU A 241 -14.36 -5.03 2.08
N GLN A 242 -13.18 -5.60 1.87
CA GLN A 242 -12.41 -6.34 2.87
C GLN A 242 -11.31 -5.46 3.46
N GLU A 243 -10.74 -4.57 2.65
CA GLU A 243 -9.64 -3.72 3.05
C GLU A 243 -9.74 -2.32 2.41
N LEU A 244 -9.60 -1.28 3.22
CA LEU A 244 -9.54 0.12 2.83
C LEU A 244 -8.27 0.74 3.41
N ILE A 245 -7.28 1.02 2.58
CA ILE A 245 -6.07 1.74 2.95
C ILE A 245 -6.20 3.17 2.42
N LEU A 246 -6.14 4.14 3.31
CA LEU A 246 -6.10 5.57 3.00
C LEU A 246 -4.80 6.10 3.56
N ASP A 247 -3.96 6.68 2.71
CA ASP A 247 -2.72 7.30 3.09
C ASP A 247 -2.72 8.74 2.58
N SER A 248 -2.40 9.69 3.45
CA SER A 248 -2.26 11.09 3.06
C SER A 248 -1.03 11.71 3.66
N ASN A 249 -0.23 12.29 2.77
CA ASN A 249 0.82 13.22 3.11
C ASN A 249 0.26 14.65 3.06
N GLY A 250 -0.01 15.24 4.23
CA GLY A 250 -0.37 16.65 4.41
C GLY A 250 -1.86 17.01 4.35
N HIS A 251 -2.77 16.12 3.94
CA HIS A 251 -4.18 16.47 3.68
C HIS A 251 -5.20 15.48 4.24
N PRO A 252 -5.24 15.27 5.56
CA PRO A 252 -6.08 14.22 6.11
C PRO A 252 -7.58 14.53 6.02
N ASN A 253 -7.98 15.80 5.91
CA ASN A 253 -9.38 16.17 5.69
C ASN A 253 -9.95 15.46 4.44
N ILE A 254 -9.17 15.32 3.36
CA ILE A 254 -9.62 14.63 2.16
C ILE A 254 -9.93 13.16 2.44
N MET A 255 -9.09 12.49 3.25
CA MET A 255 -9.35 11.10 3.64
C MET A 255 -10.57 10.97 4.52
N LEU A 256 -10.76 11.92 5.43
CA LEU A 256 -11.94 11.96 6.28
C LEU A 256 -13.21 12.21 5.49
N ASP A 257 -13.17 13.10 4.50
CA ASP A 257 -14.30 13.37 3.63
C ASP A 257 -14.65 12.12 2.81
N ILE A 258 -13.66 11.36 2.35
CA ILE A 258 -13.89 10.06 1.71
C ILE A 258 -14.55 9.10 2.71
N LEU A 259 -14.00 8.97 3.91
CA LEU A 259 -14.53 8.08 4.96
C LEU A 259 -15.98 8.45 5.32
N ALA A 260 -16.28 9.73 5.53
CA ALA A 260 -17.61 10.21 5.88
C ALA A 260 -18.69 9.86 4.84
N HIS A 261 -18.30 9.60 3.59
CA HIS A 261 -19.21 9.26 2.50
C HIS A 261 -19.14 7.80 2.04
N VAL A 262 -18.33 6.95 2.68
CA VAL A 262 -18.21 5.53 2.31
C VAL A 262 -18.69 4.65 3.46
N THR A 263 -19.61 3.74 3.13
CA THR A 263 -20.09 2.69 4.05
C THR A 263 -19.59 1.32 3.57
N PHE A 264 -19.21 0.46 4.51
CA PHE A 264 -18.67 -0.87 4.23
C PHE A 264 -19.05 -1.86 5.36
N PRO A 265 -18.94 -3.19 5.12
CA PRO A 265 -19.29 -4.21 6.10
C PRO A 265 -18.46 -4.19 7.40
N ALA A 266 -19.01 -4.79 8.47
CA ALA A 266 -18.30 -4.97 9.74
C ALA A 266 -16.91 -5.63 9.66
N PRO A 267 -16.68 -6.70 8.85
CA PRO A 267 -15.36 -7.33 8.76
C PRO A 267 -14.31 -6.53 7.97
N THR A 268 -14.63 -5.34 7.45
CA THR A 268 -13.66 -4.53 6.70
C THR A 268 -12.50 -4.10 7.60
N PHE A 269 -11.28 -4.20 7.09
CA PHE A 269 -10.09 -3.63 7.68
C PHE A 269 -9.85 -2.25 7.11
N VAL A 270 -9.83 -1.22 7.96
CA VAL A 270 -9.59 0.16 7.53
C VAL A 270 -8.24 0.59 8.06
N ASN A 271 -7.29 0.90 7.18
CA ASN A 271 -5.98 1.40 7.55
C ASN A 271 -5.83 2.85 7.11
N VAL A 272 -5.77 3.77 8.06
CA VAL A 272 -5.58 5.20 7.79
C VAL A 272 -4.17 5.58 8.18
N HIS A 273 -3.41 6.08 7.20
CA HIS A 273 -2.05 6.56 7.34
C HIS A 273 -2.06 8.09 7.26
N PHE A 274 -1.66 8.74 8.34
CA PHE A 274 -1.47 10.19 8.36
C PHE A 274 0.02 10.48 8.35
N LEU A 275 0.50 11.04 7.23
CA LEU A 275 1.83 11.63 7.10
C LEU A 275 1.66 13.14 7.29
N CYS A 276 1.98 13.65 8.48
CA CYS A 276 1.89 15.08 8.76
C CYS A 276 3.26 15.74 8.62
N THR A 277 3.35 16.82 7.85
CA THR A 277 4.54 17.67 7.88
C THR A 277 4.49 18.57 9.12
N PRO A 278 5.64 19.08 9.58
CA PRO A 278 5.65 20.02 10.69
C PRO A 278 4.81 21.29 10.53
N ARG A 279 4.57 21.74 9.30
CA ARG A 279 3.81 22.96 9.03
C ARG A 279 2.31 22.77 9.22
N ASP A 280 1.82 21.54 9.06
CA ASP A 280 0.38 21.25 9.05
C ASP A 280 -0.19 21.00 10.47
N ARG A 281 0.66 21.07 11.51
CA ARG A 281 0.39 20.54 12.86
C ARG A 281 -0.85 21.10 13.57
N GLN A 282 -1.09 22.41 13.51
CA GLN A 282 -2.19 23.02 14.26
C GLN A 282 -3.53 22.99 13.52
N GLN A 283 -3.50 23.10 12.19
CA GLN A 283 -4.71 23.22 11.38
C GLN A 283 -5.38 21.85 11.17
N THR A 284 -4.55 20.83 10.97
CA THR A 284 -4.97 19.50 10.57
C THR A 284 -5.73 18.75 11.64
N LEU A 285 -5.26 18.85 12.88
CA LEU A 285 -5.80 18.10 14.01
C LEU A 285 -7.15 18.68 14.45
N GLY A 286 -7.28 20.00 14.63
CA GLY A 286 -8.58 20.62 14.97
C GLY A 286 -9.69 20.37 13.93
N GLN A 287 -9.33 20.15 12.66
CA GLN A 287 -10.26 19.82 11.56
C GLN A 287 -10.59 18.32 11.47
N LEU A 288 -9.72 17.44 11.97
CA LEU A 288 -9.97 15.99 12.03
C LEU A 288 -11.12 15.64 13.00
N CYS A 289 -11.24 16.44 14.07
CA CYS A 289 -12.21 16.32 15.16
C CYS A 289 -13.68 16.13 14.73
N PRO A 290 -14.30 17.02 13.94
CA PRO A 290 -15.72 16.89 13.63
C PRO A 290 -16.02 15.71 12.69
N VAL A 291 -15.14 15.41 11.73
CA VAL A 291 -15.42 14.41 10.69
C VAL A 291 -15.27 12.98 11.21
N LEU A 292 -14.34 12.74 12.13
CA LEU A 292 -14.29 11.43 12.77
C LEU A 292 -15.42 11.29 13.82
N SER A 293 -15.92 12.38 14.41
CA SER A 293 -17.10 12.34 15.29
C SER A 293 -18.38 11.95 14.54
N SER A 294 -18.55 12.37 13.27
CA SER A 294 -19.64 11.88 12.43
C SER A 294 -19.48 10.41 12.04
N PHE A 295 -18.25 9.88 12.04
CA PHE A 295 -17.98 8.45 11.85
C PHE A 295 -18.52 7.58 13.01
N SER A 296 -18.58 8.12 14.23
CA SER A 296 -19.13 7.39 15.38
C SER A 296 -20.60 7.02 15.18
N ALA A 297 -21.38 7.89 14.54
CA ALA A 297 -22.79 7.64 14.20
C ALA A 297 -22.98 6.55 13.14
N ILE A 298 -21.99 6.33 12.28
CA ILE A 298 -22.00 5.29 11.24
C ILE A 298 -21.59 3.92 11.82
N THR A 299 -20.86 3.90 12.94
CA THR A 299 -20.16 2.72 13.46
C THR A 299 -20.80 2.04 14.67
N GLU A 300 -22.00 2.46 15.10
CA GLU A 300 -22.71 1.83 16.23
C GLU A 300 -22.95 0.31 16.06
N ASN A 301 -22.88 -0.21 14.82
CA ASN A 301 -23.08 -1.64 14.51
C ASN A 301 -21.86 -2.36 13.89
N VAL A 302 -20.66 -1.77 13.93
CA VAL A 302 -19.53 -2.22 13.12
C VAL A 302 -18.34 -2.66 13.99
N THR A 303 -18.09 -3.97 14.10
CA THR A 303 -16.85 -4.54 14.66
C THR A 303 -15.69 -4.42 13.66
N CYS A 304 -15.42 -3.22 13.17
CA CYS A 304 -14.35 -2.95 12.21
C CYS A 304 -13.01 -2.81 12.94
N GLY A 305 -11.97 -3.48 12.44
CA GLY A 305 -10.60 -3.25 12.88
C GLY A 305 -10.03 -2.03 12.15
N ILE A 306 -10.05 -0.85 12.79
CA ILE A 306 -9.41 0.34 12.22
C ILE A 306 -7.95 0.37 12.68
N ARG A 307 -7.03 0.22 11.73
CA ARG A 307 -5.60 0.48 11.92
C ARG A 307 -5.35 1.96 11.64
N LEU A 308 -4.73 2.68 12.57
CA LEU A 308 -4.46 4.11 12.42
C LEU A 308 -2.97 4.37 12.58
N SER A 309 -2.24 4.33 11.47
CA SER A 309 -0.79 4.48 11.46
C SER A 309 -0.41 5.96 11.32
N LEU A 310 0.21 6.54 12.35
CA LEU A 310 0.64 7.94 12.35
C LEU A 310 2.11 8.06 11.96
N HIS A 311 2.41 8.31 10.69
CA HIS A 311 3.80 8.44 10.25
C HIS A 311 4.27 9.90 10.36
N TRP A 312 5.50 10.12 10.85
CA TRP A 312 6.06 11.46 11.01
C TRP A 312 7.43 11.53 10.34
N GLY A 313 7.70 12.59 9.59
CA GLY A 313 9.02 12.79 8.98
C GLY A 313 9.26 14.28 8.71
N GLY A 314 10.35 14.85 9.23
CA GLY A 314 10.71 16.23 8.90
C GLY A 314 11.80 16.88 9.79
N PRO A 315 12.94 17.34 9.21
CA PRO A 315 14.22 17.63 9.89
C PRO A 315 14.25 18.74 10.96
N LYS A 316 13.15 19.44 11.29
CA LYS A 316 13.20 20.67 12.12
C LYS A 316 11.88 21.07 12.78
N ALA A 317 11.31 20.29 13.70
CA ALA A 317 10.22 20.83 14.51
C ALA A 317 9.98 20.10 15.83
N VAL A 318 10.63 20.63 16.86
CA VAL A 318 10.32 20.40 18.28
C VAL A 318 9.64 21.69 18.77
N HIS A 319 8.63 21.58 19.64
CA HIS A 319 8.10 22.64 20.56
C HIS A 319 6.58 22.92 20.60
N ASN A 320 5.68 22.24 19.90
CA ASN A 320 4.24 22.39 20.21
C ASN A 320 3.40 21.19 19.80
N PHE A 321 3.21 20.26 20.73
CA PHE A 321 2.39 19.06 20.57
C PHE A 321 1.08 19.10 21.38
N LYS A 322 0.80 20.19 22.13
CA LYS A 322 -0.35 20.37 23.04
C LYS A 322 -1.77 20.33 22.41
N ASN A 323 -1.88 20.01 21.12
CA ASN A 323 -3.14 20.02 20.37
C ASN A 323 -3.30 18.73 19.55
N ILE A 324 -3.02 17.57 20.15
CA ILE A 324 -3.38 16.29 19.52
C ILE A 324 -4.91 16.12 19.62
N ALA A 325 -5.55 16.16 18.46
CA ALA A 325 -6.99 16.21 18.27
C ALA A 325 -7.75 14.90 18.45
N PHE A 326 -7.16 13.89 19.10
CA PHE A 326 -8.00 12.77 19.49
C PHE A 326 -9.16 13.27 20.38
N ARG A 327 -8.95 14.34 21.17
CA ARG A 327 -9.90 14.84 22.19
C ARG A 327 -11.36 14.96 21.74
N ALA A 328 -11.65 15.23 20.47
CA ALA A 328 -13.03 15.50 20.05
C ALA A 328 -13.76 14.31 19.42
N ILE A 329 -13.12 13.14 19.35
CA ILE A 329 -13.69 12.00 18.63
C ILE A 329 -13.72 10.79 19.55
N PRO A 330 -14.89 10.44 20.10
CA PRO A 330 -15.07 9.12 20.64
C PRO A 330 -15.04 8.13 19.48
N PHE A 331 -14.16 7.13 19.54
CA PHE A 331 -14.26 5.94 18.71
C PHE A 331 -14.91 4.82 19.52
N PRO A 332 -16.24 4.81 19.73
CA PRO A 332 -16.89 3.85 20.61
C PRO A 332 -16.71 2.38 20.16
N SER A 333 -16.46 2.15 18.86
CA SER A 333 -16.32 0.80 18.31
C SER A 333 -14.88 0.38 18.03
N LEU A 334 -13.87 1.24 18.26
CA LEU A 334 -12.47 0.95 17.93
C LEU A 334 -11.87 -0.11 18.87
N LYS A 335 -11.77 -1.36 18.41
CA LYS A 335 -11.21 -2.45 19.23
C LYS A 335 -9.70 -2.61 19.14
N ARG A 336 -9.10 -2.23 18.00
CA ARG A 336 -7.66 -2.36 17.75
C ARG A 336 -7.12 -1.02 17.26
N LEU A 337 -5.96 -0.60 17.74
CA LEU A 337 -5.24 0.58 17.28
C LEU A 337 -3.78 0.19 16.97
N THR A 338 -3.17 0.75 15.92
CA THR A 338 -1.73 0.57 15.64
C THR A 338 -1.05 1.92 15.48
N ILE A 339 -0.27 2.37 16.45
CA ILE A 339 0.48 3.61 16.39
C ILE A 339 1.85 3.31 15.76
N CYS A 340 2.19 3.93 14.63
CA CYS A 340 3.46 3.71 13.92
C CYS A 340 4.23 5.02 13.73
N LEU A 341 4.96 5.46 14.75
CA LEU A 341 5.82 6.63 14.70
C LEU A 341 7.21 6.22 14.17
N ILE A 342 7.52 6.66 12.95
CA ILE A 342 8.84 6.47 12.34
C ILE A 342 9.68 7.71 12.63
N GLU A 343 10.89 7.53 13.16
CA GLU A 343 11.86 8.63 13.35
C GLU A 343 12.85 8.60 12.17
N ASP A 344 12.97 9.70 11.43
CA ASP A 344 14.08 9.85 10.48
C ASP A 344 15.37 9.95 11.32
N ALA A 345 16.37 9.11 11.01
CA ALA A 345 17.61 8.97 11.77
C ALA A 345 18.43 10.27 11.92
N ARG A 346 18.01 11.34 11.24
CA ARG A 346 18.65 12.66 11.24
C ARG A 346 17.96 13.68 12.16
N ASP A 347 16.82 13.35 12.74
CA ASP A 347 16.06 14.27 13.58
C ASP A 347 16.37 14.13 15.08
N VAL A 348 16.44 15.28 15.74
CA VAL A 348 16.65 15.42 17.18
C VAL A 348 15.54 14.70 17.92
N ALA A 349 15.91 13.84 18.88
CA ALA A 349 15.02 13.08 19.76
C ALA A 349 13.77 13.90 20.13
N LEU A 350 12.66 13.62 19.45
CA LEU A 350 11.39 14.26 19.73
C LEU A 350 10.97 13.84 21.14
N ILE A 351 11.03 14.78 22.08
CA ILE A 351 10.55 14.55 23.44
C ILE A 351 9.03 14.59 23.39
N TRP A 352 8.40 13.43 23.51
CA TRP A 352 6.98 13.31 23.75
C TRP A 352 6.70 13.52 25.23
N SER A 353 5.73 14.38 25.56
CA SER A 353 5.28 14.56 26.94
C SER A 353 4.18 13.56 27.31
N GLU A 354 4.03 13.30 28.61
CA GLU A 354 2.94 12.45 29.12
C GLU A 354 1.56 13.05 28.82
N GLU A 355 1.46 14.39 28.82
CA GLU A 355 0.23 15.11 28.48
C GLU A 355 -0.19 14.79 27.04
N GLU A 356 0.76 14.83 26.09
CA GLU A 356 0.49 14.55 24.67
C GLU A 356 0.06 13.10 24.43
N VAL A 357 0.73 12.14 25.07
CA VAL A 357 0.35 10.73 24.96
C VAL A 357 -0.99 10.46 25.65
N THR A 358 -1.26 11.13 26.78
CA THR A 358 -2.57 11.05 27.44
C THR A 358 -3.66 11.58 26.51
N GLU A 359 -3.46 12.74 25.89
CA GLU A 359 -4.40 13.36 24.96
C GLU A 359 -4.66 12.49 23.73
N LEU A 360 -3.62 11.80 23.24
CA LEU A 360 -3.72 10.83 22.15
C LEU A 360 -4.62 9.64 22.50
N LEU A 361 -4.56 9.15 23.75
CA LEU A 361 -5.19 7.88 24.13
C LEU A 361 -6.53 8.02 24.90
N LEU A 362 -6.77 9.16 25.54
CA LEU A 362 -8.03 9.47 26.24
C LEU A 362 -9.30 9.20 25.39
N PRO A 363 -9.33 9.50 24.08
CA PRO A 363 -10.57 9.51 23.28
C PRO A 363 -10.96 8.16 22.67
N ILE A 364 -10.16 7.13 22.95
CA ILE A 364 -10.32 5.78 22.41
C ILE A 364 -10.51 4.74 23.52
N PRO A 365 -11.47 4.93 24.45
CA PRO A 365 -11.58 4.10 25.65
C PRO A 365 -11.92 2.63 25.35
N THR A 366 -12.36 2.32 24.13
CA THR A 366 -12.86 0.99 23.72
C THR A 366 -11.78 0.10 23.10
N VAL A 367 -10.57 0.64 22.92
CA VAL A 367 -9.43 -0.11 22.39
C VAL A 367 -9.03 -1.21 23.36
N SER A 368 -9.07 -2.43 22.83
CA SER A 368 -8.68 -3.66 23.53
C SER A 368 -7.31 -4.19 23.11
N SER A 369 -6.86 -3.82 21.90
CA SER A 369 -5.58 -4.27 21.34
C SER A 369 -4.81 -3.07 20.79
N LEU A 370 -3.62 -2.81 21.32
CA LEU A 370 -2.78 -1.70 20.90
C LEU A 370 -1.47 -2.22 20.33
N ILE A 371 -1.13 -1.82 19.11
CA ILE A 371 0.15 -2.12 18.47
C ILE A 371 0.95 -0.82 18.41
N ILE A 372 2.20 -0.81 18.87
CA ILE A 372 3.04 0.40 18.90
C ILE A 372 4.37 0.10 18.23
N GLN A 373 4.68 0.83 17.17
CA GLN A 373 6.01 0.97 16.60
C GLN A 373 6.38 2.43 16.78
N ALA A 374 7.28 2.75 17.71
CA ALA A 374 7.54 4.14 18.06
C ALA A 374 8.97 4.34 18.57
N PRO A 375 9.52 5.57 18.49
CA PRO A 375 10.84 5.85 19.03
C PRO A 375 10.85 5.74 20.56
N PRO A 376 12.02 5.51 21.18
CA PRO A 376 12.12 5.30 22.63
C PRO A 376 11.52 6.42 23.48
N ALA A 377 11.57 7.67 23.01
CA ALA A 377 11.01 8.81 23.73
C ALA A 377 9.48 8.75 23.86
N PHE A 378 8.77 8.30 22.81
CA PHE A 378 7.32 8.08 22.89
C PHE A 378 6.99 6.92 23.83
N LEU A 379 7.74 5.82 23.75
CA LEU A 379 7.52 4.65 24.60
C LEU A 379 7.71 4.98 26.08
N ARG A 380 8.71 5.80 26.42
CA ARG A 380 8.89 6.37 27.78
C ARG A 380 7.63 7.09 28.26
N ALA A 381 7.15 8.06 27.49
CA ALA A 381 5.96 8.83 27.85
C ALA A 381 4.73 7.92 27.97
N PHE A 382 4.57 6.98 27.03
CA PHE A 382 3.49 5.99 27.03
C PHE A 382 3.48 5.12 28.30
N PHE A 383 4.63 4.58 28.71
CA PHE A 383 4.70 3.75 29.92
C PHE A 383 4.35 4.53 31.19
N ARG A 384 4.79 5.79 31.29
CA ARG A 384 4.42 6.65 32.42
C ARG A 384 2.93 6.96 32.43
N VAL A 385 2.33 7.24 31.28
CA VAL A 385 0.87 7.42 31.15
C VAL A 385 0.10 6.18 31.59
N LEU A 386 0.58 4.98 31.22
CA LEU A 386 -0.02 3.73 31.73
C LEU A 386 0.08 3.63 33.26
N GLY A 387 1.16 4.15 33.86
CA GLY A 387 1.40 4.15 35.30
C GLY A 387 0.64 5.19 36.15
N ARG A 388 0.14 6.26 35.53
CA ARG A 388 -0.47 7.41 36.23
C ARG A 388 -1.84 7.10 36.82
N GLN A 389 -1.97 7.00 38.15
CA GLN A 389 -3.22 6.64 38.85
C GLN A 389 -4.43 7.52 38.49
N ASP A 390 -4.21 8.79 38.17
CA ASP A 390 -5.22 9.81 37.94
C ASP A 390 -5.92 9.74 36.59
N VAL A 391 -5.42 8.93 35.64
CA VAL A 391 -6.00 8.88 34.28
C VAL A 391 -6.44 7.47 33.91
N SER A 392 -7.74 7.30 33.64
CA SER A 392 -8.34 6.05 33.12
C SER A 392 -8.14 5.94 31.60
N VAL A 393 -6.88 5.92 31.17
CA VAL A 393 -6.53 5.77 29.76
C VAL A 393 -6.69 4.30 29.35
N LEU A 394 -7.47 4.04 28.30
CA LEU A 394 -7.68 2.71 27.71
C LEU A 394 -8.20 1.65 28.71
N PRO A 395 -9.37 1.86 29.35
CA PRO A 395 -9.90 0.94 30.36
C PRO A 395 -10.17 -0.49 29.85
N ASN A 396 -10.32 -0.67 28.54
CA ASN A 396 -10.59 -1.96 27.91
C ASN A 396 -9.34 -2.66 27.36
N LEU A 397 -8.14 -2.13 27.60
CA LEU A 397 -6.91 -2.65 27.01
C LEU A 397 -6.57 -4.03 27.57
N THR A 398 -6.57 -5.04 26.72
CA THR A 398 -6.24 -6.43 27.08
C THR A 398 -4.99 -6.94 26.37
N ALA A 399 -4.54 -6.28 25.31
CA ALA A 399 -3.36 -6.69 24.55
C ALA A 399 -2.52 -5.50 24.09
N ILE A 400 -1.20 -5.60 24.27
CA ILE A 400 -0.24 -4.63 23.73
C ILE A 400 0.82 -5.37 22.91
N SER A 401 1.14 -4.87 21.71
CA SER A 401 2.24 -5.38 20.89
C SER A 401 3.20 -4.25 20.57
N PHE A 402 4.46 -4.38 20.96
CA PHE A 402 5.50 -3.45 20.55
C PHE A 402 6.33 -4.01 19.41
N ILE A 403 6.53 -3.22 18.36
CA ILE A 403 7.24 -3.66 17.16
C ILE A 403 8.49 -2.80 16.95
N TYR A 404 9.60 -3.46 16.64
CA TYR A 404 10.91 -2.89 16.32
C TYR A 404 11.54 -2.05 17.45
N ILE A 405 11.35 -2.50 18.69
CA ILE A 405 12.01 -1.86 19.84
C ILE A 405 13.53 -2.08 19.80
N ASP A 406 14.30 -1.03 20.10
CA ASP A 406 15.69 -1.17 20.55
C ASP A 406 15.74 -1.40 22.07
N ILE A 407 16.00 -2.65 22.46
CA ILE A 407 16.07 -3.09 23.86
C ILE A 407 17.07 -2.26 24.67
N LYS A 408 18.19 -1.82 24.07
CA LYS A 408 19.20 -1.05 24.82
C LYS A 408 18.63 0.27 25.32
N SER A 409 17.76 0.88 24.51
CA SER A 409 17.22 2.21 24.75
C SER A 409 15.97 2.21 25.65
N LEU A 410 15.44 1.02 26.00
CA LEU A 410 14.21 0.85 26.79
C LEU A 410 14.35 -0.05 28.02
N ARG A 411 15.56 -0.40 28.45
CA ARG A 411 15.72 -1.34 29.58
C ARG A 411 15.06 -0.81 30.86
N ILE A 412 15.33 0.44 31.21
CA ILE A 412 14.82 1.08 32.44
C ILE A 412 13.30 1.16 32.36
N GLU A 413 12.81 1.53 31.18
CA GLU A 413 11.40 1.71 30.86
C GLU A 413 10.59 0.41 30.95
N LEU A 414 11.18 -0.72 30.55
CA LEU A 414 10.54 -2.03 30.68
C LEU A 414 10.47 -2.49 32.15
N GLU A 415 11.47 -2.13 32.97
CA GLU A 415 11.45 -2.37 34.42
C GLU A 415 10.37 -1.49 35.09
N GLU A 416 10.22 -0.23 34.67
CA GLU A 416 9.15 0.67 35.12
C GLU A 416 7.75 0.16 34.73
N LEU A 417 7.59 -0.35 33.50
CA LEU A 417 6.32 -0.91 33.02
C LEU A 417 5.77 -2.00 33.94
N HIS A 418 6.62 -2.90 34.44
CA HIS A 418 6.21 -3.93 35.40
C HIS A 418 5.63 -3.32 36.68
N GLY A 419 6.28 -2.29 37.24
CA GLY A 419 5.81 -1.59 38.44
C GLY A 419 4.46 -0.90 38.19
N HIS A 420 4.29 -0.29 37.02
CA HIS A 420 3.05 0.37 36.62
C HIS A 420 1.88 -0.60 36.45
N LEU A 421 2.09 -1.71 35.74
CA LEU A 421 1.05 -2.74 35.54
C LEU A 421 0.62 -3.40 36.87
N SER A 422 1.60 -3.71 37.73
CA SER A 422 1.34 -4.31 39.05
C SER A 422 0.50 -3.40 39.94
N THR A 423 0.84 -2.10 39.99
CA THR A 423 0.21 -1.13 40.91
C THR A 423 -1.23 -0.82 40.51
N ARG A 424 -1.55 -0.81 39.21
CA ARG A 424 -2.89 -0.42 38.72
C ARG A 424 -3.84 -1.58 38.54
N GLY A 425 -3.36 -2.82 38.65
CA GLY A 425 -4.17 -4.00 38.37
C GLY A 425 -4.65 -4.05 36.93
N ILE A 426 -3.92 -3.44 35.99
CA ILE A 426 -4.22 -3.56 34.55
C ILE A 426 -3.94 -5.00 34.15
N ARG A 427 -5.00 -5.76 33.87
CA ARG A 427 -4.89 -7.16 33.45
C ARG A 427 -4.72 -7.24 31.93
N LEU A 428 -3.48 -7.33 31.50
CA LEU A 428 -3.17 -7.64 30.10
C LEU A 428 -3.19 -9.16 29.90
N SER A 429 -3.98 -9.61 28.93
CA SER A 429 -4.00 -10.99 28.45
C SER A 429 -2.83 -11.30 27.52
N ALA A 430 -2.26 -10.29 26.86
CA ALA A 430 -1.15 -10.47 25.94
C ALA A 430 -0.22 -9.25 25.90
N LEU A 431 1.08 -9.52 25.94
CA LEU A 431 2.13 -8.53 25.75
C LEU A 431 3.15 -9.10 24.76
N ASN A 432 3.17 -8.55 23.55
CA ASN A 432 4.04 -9.06 22.49
C ASN A 432 5.15 -8.05 22.22
N PHE A 433 6.36 -8.55 22.00
CA PHE A 433 7.47 -7.73 21.62
C PHE A 433 8.18 -8.30 20.40
N THR A 434 8.41 -7.45 19.40
CA THR A 434 9.22 -7.77 18.22
C THR A 434 10.44 -6.85 18.21
N PHE A 435 11.65 -7.39 18.21
CA PHE A 435 12.88 -6.59 18.33
C PHE A 435 13.71 -6.56 17.05
N LEU A 436 14.42 -5.44 16.84
CA LEU A 436 15.46 -5.34 15.83
C LEU A 436 16.81 -5.81 16.38
N GLY A 437 17.42 -6.80 15.71
CA GLY A 437 18.83 -7.15 15.90
C GLY A 437 19.10 -8.51 16.56
N ARG A 438 20.37 -8.75 16.89
CA ARG A 438 20.85 -10.06 17.43
C ARG A 438 20.77 -10.18 18.95
N LYS A 439 20.36 -9.14 19.66
CA LYS A 439 20.39 -9.15 21.12
C LYS A 439 19.22 -9.95 21.70
N LEU A 440 19.50 -10.62 22.81
CA LEU A 440 18.50 -11.35 23.57
C LEU A 440 17.72 -10.37 24.45
N PHE A 441 16.44 -10.65 24.63
CA PHE A 441 15.60 -9.94 25.58
C PHE A 441 16.06 -10.23 27.02
N PRO A 442 16.10 -9.25 27.93
CA PRO A 442 16.57 -9.47 29.30
C PRO A 442 15.67 -10.46 30.02
N LYS A 443 16.20 -11.64 30.37
CA LYS A 443 15.44 -12.71 31.04
C LYS A 443 14.76 -12.27 32.32
N ALA A 444 15.43 -11.40 33.11
CA ALA A 444 14.87 -10.88 34.36
C ALA A 444 13.58 -10.06 34.12
N VAL A 445 13.58 -9.20 33.10
CA VAL A 445 12.41 -8.41 32.71
C VAL A 445 11.29 -9.31 32.18
N LEU A 446 11.64 -10.33 31.38
CA LEU A 446 10.65 -11.30 30.88
C LEU A 446 9.93 -12.01 32.02
N SER A 447 10.67 -12.57 32.97
CA SER A 447 10.10 -13.29 34.12
C SER A 447 9.24 -12.38 35.01
N GLN A 448 9.62 -11.10 35.14
CA GLN A 448 8.78 -10.12 35.83
C GLN A 448 7.45 -9.89 35.09
N LEU A 449 7.49 -9.68 33.78
CA LEU A 449 6.29 -9.46 32.96
C LEU A 449 5.38 -10.70 32.89
N GLU A 450 5.95 -11.90 32.83
CA GLU A 450 5.21 -13.18 32.88
C GLU A 450 4.49 -13.39 34.22
N GLY A 451 4.95 -12.75 35.30
CA GLY A 451 4.28 -12.78 36.60
C GLY A 451 3.00 -11.95 36.66
N ILE A 452 2.78 -11.03 35.70
CA ILE A 452 1.68 -10.06 35.71
C ILE A 452 0.80 -10.06 34.46
N VAL A 453 1.29 -10.64 33.34
CA VAL A 453 0.58 -10.75 32.07
C VAL A 453 0.42 -12.22 31.72
N ASP A 454 -0.79 -12.63 31.35
CA ASP A 454 -1.12 -14.05 31.08
C ASP A 454 -0.22 -14.67 29.99
N ARG A 455 0.13 -13.88 28.97
CA ARG A 455 0.98 -14.32 27.86
C ARG A 455 1.94 -13.22 27.44
N VAL A 456 3.24 -13.43 27.64
CA VAL A 456 4.30 -12.59 27.08
C VAL A 456 4.95 -13.32 25.90
N THR A 457 5.01 -12.69 24.74
CA THR A 457 5.72 -13.24 23.58
C THR A 457 6.86 -12.33 23.17
N VAL A 458 8.00 -12.93 22.82
CA VAL A 458 9.19 -12.23 22.36
C VAL A 458 9.63 -12.85 21.05
N GLU A 459 9.44 -12.09 19.98
CA GLU A 459 9.80 -12.48 18.63
C GLU A 459 11.03 -11.70 18.17
N LYS A 460 11.94 -12.41 17.51
CA LYS A 460 13.05 -11.79 16.82
C LYS A 460 12.56 -11.35 15.45
N GLY A 461 12.51 -10.04 15.19
CA GLY A 461 12.18 -9.54 13.87
C GLY A 461 13.25 -9.97 12.88
N GLU A 462 12.85 -10.59 11.78
CA GLU A 462 13.74 -10.77 10.64
C GLU A 462 14.11 -9.38 10.13
N GLY A 463 15.40 -9.04 10.20
CA GLY A 463 15.92 -7.70 9.96
C GLY A 463 15.91 -7.30 8.48
N THR A 464 14.85 -7.61 7.74
CA THR A 464 14.55 -6.88 6.51
C THR A 464 14.20 -5.46 6.95
N LYS A 465 15.09 -4.50 6.64
CA LYS A 465 14.74 -3.08 6.63
C LYS A 465 13.39 -3.01 5.95
N LEU A 466 12.38 -2.61 6.71
CA LEU A 466 11.03 -2.40 6.22
C LEU A 466 11.14 -1.50 4.98
N ASP A 467 10.83 -2.05 3.81
CA ASP A 467 10.67 -1.30 2.55
C ASP A 467 9.41 -0.42 2.65
N ILE A 468 9.34 0.43 3.67
CA ILE A 468 8.32 1.49 3.81
C ILE A 468 8.53 2.55 2.71
N LEU A 469 9.69 2.54 2.04
CA LEU A 469 9.93 3.34 0.84
C LEU A 469 9.54 2.63 -0.48
N ALA A 470 9.09 1.36 -0.44
CA ALA A 470 8.51 0.66 -1.59
C ALA A 470 7.01 0.34 -1.44
N MET A 471 6.37 0.81 -0.35
CA MET A 471 4.92 0.96 -0.19
C MET A 471 4.55 2.44 -0.32
#